data_AF-A0A7S1N9J2-F1
#
_entry.id   AF-A0A7S1N9J2-F1
#
_cell.length_a   1.000
_cell.length_b   1.000
_cell.length_c   1.000
_cell.angle_alpha   90.00
_cell.angle_beta   90.00
_cell.angle_gamma   90.00
#
_symmetry.space_group_name_H-M   'P 1'
#
loop_
_entity.id
_entity.type
_entity.pdbx_description
1 polymer ?
#
loop_
_entity_poly.entity_id
_entity_poly.type
_entity_poly.pdbx_seq_one_letter_code
_entity_poly.pdbx_strand_id
1 'polypeptide(L)'
;QLPLPAHLSANEILLSIDPSKDVDGFHPMNAGRLCCWRTATLAPCTPRGVVHMLRASGVPLAGAHVAIVGESNVVGLPLAHMLLAERATLTVMHKDTPNPATLT
;
A
#
# COMPACT_ATOMS: atom_id res chain seq x y z
N GLN A 1 3.17 -15.90 -4.68
CA GLN A 1 4.39 -15.26 -5.21
C GLN A 1 4.10 -14.63 -6.56
N LEU A 2 4.53 -13.38 -6.78
CA LEU A 2 4.41 -12.62 -8.03
C LEU A 2 5.82 -12.23 -8.54
N PRO A 3 6.02 -11.94 -9.85
CA PRO A 3 5.04 -12.01 -10.94
C PRO A 3 4.73 -13.46 -11.35
N LEU A 4 3.56 -13.66 -11.95
CA LEU A 4 3.19 -14.95 -12.55
C LEU A 4 3.75 -15.06 -13.98
N PRO A 5 3.87 -16.29 -14.52
CA PRO A 5 4.06 -16.51 -15.95
C PRO A 5 3.03 -15.73 -16.79
N ALA A 6 3.47 -15.19 -17.93
CA ALA A 6 2.68 -14.24 -18.73
C ALA A 6 1.32 -14.77 -19.25
N HIS A 7 1.15 -16.10 -19.34
CA HIS A 7 -0.10 -16.72 -19.77
C HIS A 7 -1.14 -16.86 -18.65
N LEU A 8 -0.79 -16.49 -17.41
CA LEU A 8 -1.68 -16.55 -16.26
C LEU A 8 -2.14 -15.16 -15.84
N SER A 9 -3.44 -15.02 -15.59
CA SER A 9 -4.02 -13.79 -15.04
C SER A 9 -3.85 -13.73 -13.53
N ALA A 10 -2.97 -12.84 -13.05
CA ALA A 10 -2.82 -12.59 -11.62
C ALA A 10 -4.14 -12.11 -10.98
N ASN A 11 -4.92 -11.30 -11.69
CA ASN A 11 -6.20 -10.80 -11.19
C ASN A 11 -7.22 -11.92 -10.96
N GLU A 12 -7.35 -12.86 -11.91
CA GLU A 12 -8.28 -13.99 -11.76
C GLU A 12 -7.87 -14.89 -10.60
N ILE A 13 -6.57 -15.18 -10.47
CA ILE A 13 -6.05 -16.01 -9.39
C ILE A 13 -6.26 -15.31 -8.04
N LEU A 14 -5.97 -14.02 -7.93
CA LEU A 14 -6.20 -13.27 -6.69
C LEU A 14 -7.69 -13.24 -6.30
N LEU A 15 -8.60 -13.08 -7.26
CA LEU A 15 -10.05 -13.10 -7.01
C LEU A 15 -10.58 -14.48 -6.62
N SER A 16 -9.84 -15.56 -6.90
CA SER A 16 -10.21 -16.92 -6.47
C SER A 16 -9.90 -17.19 -4.99
N ILE A 17 -9.10 -16.34 -4.34
CA ILE A 17 -8.73 -16.47 -2.93
C ILE A 17 -9.83 -15.84 -2.08
N ASP A 18 -10.32 -16.57 -1.07
CA ASP A 18 -11.23 -16.01 -0.07
C ASP A 18 -10.57 -14.78 0.60
N PRO A 19 -11.19 -13.59 0.61
CA PRO A 19 -10.62 -12.40 1.22
C PRO A 19 -10.24 -12.56 2.70
N SER A 20 -10.89 -13.47 3.43
CA SER A 20 -10.57 -13.78 4.83
C SER A 20 -9.29 -14.61 5.00
N LYS A 21 -8.82 -15.24 3.91
CA LYS A 21 -7.60 -16.07 3.86
C LYS A 21 -6.46 -15.42 3.08
N ASP A 22 -6.70 -14.26 2.47
CA ASP A 22 -5.71 -13.47 1.74
C ASP A 22 -4.76 -12.75 2.71
N VAL A 23 -3.85 -13.52 3.31
CA VAL A 23 -2.88 -13.02 4.30
C VAL A 23 -1.86 -12.04 3.71
N ASP A 24 -1.66 -12.08 2.39
CA ASP A 24 -0.83 -11.12 1.65
C ASP A 24 -1.55 -9.79 1.41
N GLY A 25 -2.88 -9.74 1.53
CA GLY A 25 -3.69 -8.52 1.45
C GLY A 25 -3.86 -7.96 0.04
N PHE A 26 -3.67 -8.77 -1.00
CA PHE A 26 -3.75 -8.34 -2.41
C PHE A 26 -5.12 -8.54 -3.04
N HIS A 27 -6.05 -9.21 -2.36
CA HIS A 27 -7.41 -9.35 -2.82
C HIS A 27 -8.07 -7.97 -2.95
N PRO A 28 -8.71 -7.62 -4.08
CA PRO A 28 -9.32 -6.30 -4.29
C PRO A 28 -10.30 -5.87 -3.19
N MET A 29 -11.08 -6.80 -2.64
CA MET A 29 -11.93 -6.56 -1.46
C MET A 29 -11.14 -6.04 -0.24
N ASN A 30 -9.97 -6.59 0.05
CA ASN A 30 -9.12 -6.15 1.15
C ASN A 30 -8.48 -4.79 0.87
N ALA A 31 -8.06 -4.55 -0.37
CA ALA A 31 -7.61 -3.23 -0.82
C ALA A 31 -8.72 -2.16 -0.67
N GLY A 32 -9.95 -2.47 -1.10
CA GLY A 32 -11.09 -1.57 -0.93
C GLY A 32 -11.43 -1.28 0.54
N ARG A 33 -11.39 -2.31 1.40
CA ARG A 33 -11.55 -2.14 2.86
C ARG A 33 -10.49 -1.20 3.44
N LEU A 34 -9.23 -1.33 3.00
CA LEU A 34 -8.14 -0.45 3.39
C LEU A 34 -8.39 1.00 2.94
N CYS A 35 -8.76 1.22 1.67
CA CYS A 35 -9.09 2.55 1.15
C CYS A 35 -10.25 3.21 1.92
N CYS A 36 -11.22 2.42 2.40
CA CYS A 36 -12.34 2.89 3.21
C CYS A 36 -12.06 2.96 4.72
N TRP A 37 -10.79 2.93 5.15
CA TRP A 37 -10.37 3.08 6.55
C TRP A 37 -10.93 2.01 7.49
N ARG A 38 -11.26 0.81 6.98
CA ARG A 38 -11.79 -0.27 7.82
C ARG A 38 -10.67 -0.93 8.60
N THR A 39 -10.78 -0.87 9.93
CA THR A 39 -9.77 -1.35 10.89
C THR A 39 -9.58 -2.87 10.91
N ALA A 40 -10.58 -3.63 10.47
CA ALA A 40 -10.53 -5.08 10.36
C ALA A 40 -10.36 -5.53 8.90
N THR A 41 -9.15 -5.38 8.35
CA THR A 41 -8.80 -5.92 7.03
C THR A 41 -7.42 -6.56 7.03
N LEU A 42 -7.26 -7.64 6.28
CA LEU A 42 -5.93 -8.13 5.92
C LEU A 42 -5.34 -7.12 4.94
N ALA A 43 -4.21 -6.52 5.30
CA ALA A 43 -3.62 -5.43 4.52
C ALA A 43 -2.24 -5.85 3.99
N PRO A 44 -1.80 -5.28 2.86
CA PRO A 44 -0.53 -5.62 2.24
C PRO A 44 0.64 -5.70 3.21
N CYS A 45 1.33 -6.84 3.21
CA CYS A 45 2.37 -7.15 4.19
C CYS A 45 3.50 -6.11 4.21
N THR A 46 4.02 -5.72 3.04
CA THR A 46 5.12 -4.75 2.93
C THR A 46 4.73 -3.37 3.47
N PRO A 47 3.64 -2.72 3.01
CA PRO A 47 3.14 -1.47 3.59
C PRO A 47 2.92 -1.54 5.09
N ARG A 48 2.29 -2.62 5.59
CA ARG A 48 2.04 -2.81 7.02
C ARG A 48 3.36 -2.90 7.80
N GLY A 49 4.36 -3.58 7.26
CA GLY A 49 5.70 -3.66 7.83
C GLY A 49 6.39 -2.30 7.91
N VAL A 50 6.30 -1.48 6.85
CA VAL A 50 6.88 -0.12 6.83
C VAL A 50 6.27 0.75 7.92
N VAL A 51 4.93 0.80 8.02
CA VAL A 51 4.26 1.59 9.08
C VAL A 51 4.61 1.08 10.47
N HIS A 52 4.71 -0.24 10.64
CA HIS A 52 5.16 -0.83 11.91
C HIS A 52 6.58 -0.38 12.27
N MET A 53 7.53 -0.43 11.33
CA MET A 53 8.91 0.01 11.56
C MET A 53 8.99 1.50 11.89
N LEU A 54 8.25 2.35 11.17
CA LEU A 54 8.19 3.79 11.43
C LEU A 54 7.71 4.08 12.86
N ARG A 55 6.62 3.43 13.27
CA ARG A 55 6.10 3.55 14.64
C ARG A 55 7.11 3.03 15.68
N ALA A 56 7.71 1.88 15.44
CA ALA A 56 8.71 1.29 16.34
C ALA A 56 9.96 2.18 16.48
N SER A 57 10.31 2.93 15.44
CA SER A 57 11.42 3.89 15.45
C SER A 57 11.10 5.24 16.11
N GLY A 58 9.85 5.46 16.55
CA GLY A 58 9.43 6.71 17.19
C GLY A 58 9.29 7.90 16.23
N VAL A 59 9.21 7.66 14.92
CA VAL A 59 9.00 8.73 13.94
C VAL A 59 7.58 9.28 14.07
N PRO A 60 7.39 10.59 14.32
CA PRO A 60 6.06 11.18 14.35
C PRO A 60 5.48 11.22 12.92
N LEU A 61 4.37 10.52 12.71
CA LEU A 61 3.71 10.45 11.39
C LEU A 61 2.62 11.49 11.21
N ALA A 62 1.93 11.88 12.27
CA ALA A 62 0.88 12.89 12.21
C ALA A 62 1.49 14.25 11.83
N GLY A 63 1.03 14.82 10.72
CA GLY A 63 1.53 16.08 10.17
C GLY A 63 2.87 15.99 9.44
N ALA A 64 3.49 14.80 9.36
CA ALA A 64 4.70 14.62 8.57
C ALA A 64 4.40 14.70 7.06
N HIS A 65 5.29 15.31 6.29
CA HIS A 65 5.27 15.21 4.83
C HIS A 65 6.04 13.96 4.40
N VAL A 66 5.39 13.05 3.68
CA VAL A 66 6.00 11.80 3.22
C VAL A 66 5.91 11.71 1.71
N ALA A 67 7.07 11.53 1.09
CA ALA A 67 7.21 11.25 -0.33
C ALA A 67 7.26 9.73 -0.57
N ILE A 68 6.36 9.23 -1.41
CA ILE A 68 6.32 7.84 -1.86
C ILE A 68 6.72 7.81 -3.33
N VAL A 69 7.78 7.06 -3.66
CA VAL A 69 8.22 6.84 -5.04
C VAL A 69 7.76 5.45 -5.48
N GLY A 70 6.78 5.43 -6.38
CA GLY A 70 6.11 4.23 -6.89
C GLY A 70 4.66 4.09 -6.40
N GLU A 71 3.78 3.73 -7.31
CA GLU A 71 2.32 3.70 -7.16
C GLU A 71 1.71 2.29 -7.33
N SER A 72 2.53 1.24 -7.20
CA SER A 72 2.05 -0.13 -7.40
C SER A 72 0.91 -0.50 -6.44
N ASN A 73 -0.02 -1.33 -6.93
CA ASN A 73 -1.16 -1.84 -6.15
C ASN A 73 -0.76 -2.70 -4.95
N VAL A 74 0.49 -3.20 -4.91
CA VAL A 74 0.99 -4.10 -3.85
C VAL A 74 1.80 -3.37 -2.79
N VAL A 75 2.36 -2.18 -3.09
CA VAL A 75 3.20 -1.42 -2.14
C VAL A 75 2.81 0.05 -2.08
N GLY A 76 2.91 0.78 -3.19
CA GLY A 76 2.83 2.24 -3.20
C GLY A 76 1.49 2.80 -2.73
N LEU A 77 0.41 2.41 -3.41
CA LEU A 77 -0.94 2.87 -3.07
C LEU A 77 -1.41 2.39 -1.69
N PRO A 78 -1.23 1.12 -1.30
CA PRO A 78 -1.62 0.70 0.05
C PRO A 78 -0.80 1.39 1.15
N LEU A 79 0.49 1.66 0.94
CA LEU A 79 1.31 2.42 1.89
C LEU A 79 0.80 3.86 2.01
N ALA A 80 0.43 4.49 0.89
CA ALA A 80 -0.18 5.82 0.90
C ALA A 80 -1.47 5.84 1.74
N HIS A 81 -2.36 4.87 1.53
CA HIS A 81 -3.56 4.77 2.36
C HIS A 81 -3.20 4.59 3.84
N MET A 82 -2.29 3.68 4.20
CA MET A 82 -1.94 3.49 5.62
C MET A 82 -1.33 4.75 6.26
N LEU A 83 -0.47 5.48 5.57
CA LEU A 83 0.15 6.70 6.11
C LEU A 83 -0.83 7.88 6.21
N LEU A 84 -1.81 7.96 5.33
CA LEU A 84 -2.94 8.89 5.48
C LEU A 84 -3.77 8.59 6.73
N ALA A 85 -3.93 7.31 7.14
CA ALA A 85 -4.57 6.95 8.42
C ALA A 85 -3.77 7.48 9.63
N GLU A 86 -2.43 7.53 9.49
CA GLU A 86 -1.54 8.12 10.49
C GLU A 86 -1.54 9.65 10.45
N ARG A 87 -2.37 10.26 9.60
CA ARG A 87 -2.50 11.71 9.41
C ARG A 87 -1.25 12.37 8.81
N ALA A 88 -0.49 11.64 8.00
CA ALA A 88 0.59 12.21 7.20
C ALA A 88 0.05 12.98 5.98
N THR A 89 0.79 13.97 5.51
CA THR A 89 0.60 14.62 4.20
C THR A 89 1.46 13.89 3.18
N LEU A 90 0.89 13.50 2.05
CA LEU A 90 1.58 12.64 1.09
C LEU A 90 1.83 13.30 -0.26
N THR A 91 2.97 12.98 -0.85
CA THR A 91 3.25 13.12 -2.28
C THR A 91 3.52 11.72 -2.83
N VAL A 92 2.73 11.27 -3.79
CA VAL A 92 2.93 9.97 -4.48
C VAL A 92 3.43 10.25 -5.88
N MET A 93 4.60 9.70 -6.21
CA MET A 93 5.27 9.87 -7.49
C MET A 93 5.37 8.55 -8.23
N HIS A 94 5.46 8.61 -9.55
CA HIS A 94 5.61 7.47 -10.45
C HIS A 94 6.64 7.79 -11.54
N LYS A 95 6.91 6.83 -12.42
CA LYS A 95 7.95 6.95 -13.46
C LYS A 95 7.75 8.14 -14.41
N ASP A 96 6.51 8.64 -14.53
CA ASP A 96 6.15 9.76 -15.42
C ASP A 96 6.02 11.09 -14.66
N THR A 97 6.31 11.12 -13.35
CA THR A 97 6.32 12.36 -12.56
C THR A 97 7.49 13.25 -12.98
N PRO A 98 7.25 14.48 -13.48
CA PRO A 98 8.33 15.40 -13.84
C PRO A 98 8.96 16.00 -12.58
N ASN A 99 10.28 16.17 -12.59
CA ASN A 99 11.05 16.83 -11.52
C ASN A 99 10.73 16.34 -10.10
N PRO A 100 10.83 15.03 -9.80
CA PRO A 100 10.43 14.48 -8.50
C PRO A 100 11.18 15.11 -7.30
N ALA A 101 12.41 15.60 -7.53
CA ALA A 101 13.21 16.27 -6.51
C ALA A 101 12.60 17.58 -5.97
N THR A 102 11.63 18.19 -6.66
CA THR A 102 10.98 19.44 -6.20
C THR A 102 9.71 19.19 -5.39
N LEU A 103 9.30 17.93 -5.22
CA LEU A 103 8.03 17.55 -4.59
C LEU A 103 8.21 16.95 -3.19
N THR A 104 9.40 17.08 -2.60
CA THR A 104 9.79 16.52 -1.29
C THR A 104 10.26 17.60 -0.35
#